data_AF-A0A142WU12-F1
#
_entry.id   AF-A0A142WU12-F1
#
_cell.length_a   1.000
_cell.length_b   1.000
_cell.length_c   1.000
_cell.angle_alpha   90.00
_cell.angle_beta   90.00
_cell.angle_gamma   90.00
#
_symmetry.space_group_name_H-M   'P 1'
#
loop_
_entity.id
_entity.type
_entity.pdbx_description
1 polymer ?
#
loop_
_entity_poly.entity_id
_entity_poly.type
_entity_poly.pdbx_seq_one_letter_code
_entity_poly.pdbx_strand_id
1 'polypeptide(L)'
;MTGTIRRVVPVLSNETPVTTCLSRRPDSFDLKGRRWFGRMDYHFRPLGKTCAGTGKPFTPGARIVSVLVEQNGVLNRLDFAAEAWPGPSDQTVGHWYMTIPEGPPQRRPLDPEAMFRYFEQLTEDANPGFEKLRYVLALFLLQKRRMKLDGARTEDGVDYLVLVGNHGEGPYDVRDQQMSQEEVTQLQAALHQQMEAEWQAA
;
A
#
# COMPACT_ATOMS: atom_id res chain seq x y z
N MET A 1 29.55 16.27 48.69
CA MET A 1 30.44 17.17 47.91
C MET A 1 29.72 17.49 46.62
N THR A 2 29.28 18.74 46.51
CA THR A 2 28.35 19.25 45.49
C THR A 2 29.18 19.96 44.42
N GLY A 3 29.03 19.57 43.15
CA GLY A 3 29.77 20.15 42.03
C GLY A 3 28.83 20.74 40.98
N THR A 4 28.54 22.03 41.13
CA THR A 4 27.78 22.86 40.17
C THR A 4 28.71 23.29 39.02
N ILE A 5 28.29 23.10 37.77
CA ILE A 5 28.97 23.68 36.60
C ILE A 5 28.07 24.75 35.98
N ARG A 6 28.59 25.98 35.98
CA ARG A 6 27.98 27.20 35.43
C ARG A 6 28.17 27.26 33.91
N ARG A 7 27.10 27.68 33.23
CA ARG A 7 27.08 28.14 31.83
C ARG A 7 28.00 29.36 31.64
N VAL A 8 28.69 29.41 30.50
CA VAL A 8 29.19 30.65 29.91
C VAL A 8 28.44 30.88 28.60
N VAL A 9 27.85 32.07 28.49
CA VAL A 9 27.17 32.59 27.30
C VAL A 9 28.01 33.75 26.79
N PRO A 10 28.23 33.89 25.47
CA PRO A 10 28.50 35.19 24.88
C PRO A 10 27.23 35.72 24.17
N VAL A 11 26.79 36.90 24.60
CA VAL A 11 25.84 37.81 23.95
C VAL A 11 26.68 39.03 23.55
N LEU A 12 26.68 39.52 22.31
CA LEU A 12 25.91 40.67 21.77
C LEU A 12 26.50 40.94 20.37
N SER A 13 25.76 40.97 19.25
CA SER A 13 24.75 41.94 18.77
C SER A 13 25.31 43.00 17.81
N ASN A 14 24.82 42.98 16.57
CA ASN A 14 24.19 44.11 15.83
C ASN A 14 23.87 43.61 14.41
N GLU A 15 22.60 43.37 14.03
CA GLU A 15 21.56 44.33 13.56
C GLU A 15 21.98 45.06 12.26
N THR A 16 21.23 45.16 11.14
CA THR A 16 19.91 44.75 10.58
C THR A 16 19.96 45.20 9.08
N PRO A 17 18.88 45.16 8.24
CA PRO A 17 17.73 44.26 8.09
C PRO A 17 17.70 43.64 6.66
N VAL A 18 16.68 42.85 6.32
CA VAL A 18 15.92 42.90 5.04
C VAL A 18 15.01 41.66 4.95
N THR A 19 13.72 41.96 4.78
CA THR A 19 12.66 41.11 4.20
C THR A 19 12.17 39.89 4.99
N THR A 20 11.07 40.14 5.70
CA THR A 20 9.86 39.33 5.80
C THR A 20 9.80 38.11 4.87
N CYS A 21 9.81 36.91 5.44
CA CYS A 21 9.06 35.77 4.90
C CYS A 21 8.60 34.90 6.07
N LEU A 22 7.39 35.20 6.52
CA LEU A 22 6.62 34.43 7.48
C LEU A 22 6.18 33.12 6.82
N SER A 23 7.09 32.16 6.59
CA SER A 23 6.66 30.81 6.19
C SER A 23 6.33 30.02 7.45
N ARG A 24 5.15 30.31 8.02
CA ARG A 24 4.40 29.33 8.82
C ARG A 24 4.35 28.05 7.97
N ARG A 25 5.04 26.99 8.41
CA ARG A 25 4.75 25.66 7.87
C ARG A 25 3.31 25.35 8.26
N PRO A 26 2.44 24.92 7.34
CA PRO A 26 1.09 24.57 7.71
C PRO A 26 1.18 23.38 8.67
N ASP A 27 0.64 23.58 9.87
CA ASP A 27 0.26 22.50 10.76
C ASP A 27 -0.57 21.51 9.92
N SER A 28 -0.03 20.31 9.69
CA SER A 28 -0.70 19.27 8.93
C SER A 28 -1.85 18.72 9.77
N PHE A 29 -3.00 19.36 9.66
CA PHE A 29 -4.27 18.87 10.16
C PHE A 29 -4.87 17.85 9.16
N ASP A 30 -5.40 16.74 9.68
CA ASP A 30 -6.37 15.90 8.96
C ASP A 30 -7.68 16.68 8.78
N LEU A 31 -8.54 16.29 7.82
CA LEU A 31 -9.87 16.85 7.53
C LEU A 31 -10.84 16.84 8.74
N LYS A 32 -10.41 16.33 9.90
CA LYS A 32 -11.13 16.30 11.18
C LYS A 32 -10.39 16.99 12.35
N GLY A 33 -9.32 17.76 12.10
CA GLY A 33 -8.72 18.65 13.11
C GLY A 33 -8.07 17.98 14.33
N ARG A 34 -7.70 16.69 14.25
CA ARG A 34 -7.05 15.98 15.36
C ARG A 34 -5.55 16.25 15.41
N ARG A 35 -5.04 16.56 16.61
CA ARG A 35 -3.60 16.75 16.91
C ARG A 35 -2.86 15.42 16.79
N TRP A 36 -1.89 15.33 15.90
CA TRP A 36 -0.97 14.20 15.83
C TRP A 36 -0.05 14.24 17.06
N PHE A 37 -0.21 13.30 17.99
CA PHE A 37 0.84 13.00 18.95
C PHE A 37 2.05 12.48 18.16
N GLY A 38 3.24 13.03 18.45
CA GLY A 38 4.48 12.80 17.70
C GLY A 38 4.68 11.33 17.37
N ARG A 39 4.66 11.02 16.08
CA ARG A 39 4.98 9.70 15.55
C ARG A 39 6.48 9.50 15.78
N MET A 40 6.85 8.62 16.70
CA MET A 40 8.23 8.14 16.72
C MET A 40 8.41 7.27 15.49
N ASP A 41 9.22 7.75 14.55
CA ASP A 41 9.46 7.08 13.28
C ASP A 41 10.45 5.93 13.44
N TYR A 42 9.94 4.80 13.93
CA TYR A 42 10.71 3.55 13.99
C TYR A 42 10.82 2.92 12.60
N HIS A 43 11.95 3.15 11.94
CA HIS A 43 12.27 2.56 10.64
C HIS A 43 12.98 1.21 10.82
N PHE A 44 12.22 0.11 10.91
CA PHE A 44 12.79 -1.24 10.84
C PHE A 44 12.37 -1.95 9.55
N ARG A 45 13.22 -2.86 9.07
CA ARG A 45 13.05 -3.54 7.78
C ARG A 45 11.74 -4.37 7.75
N PRO A 46 11.13 -4.54 6.55
CA PRO A 46 10.11 -5.56 6.34
C PRO A 46 10.63 -6.95 6.72
N LEU A 47 9.72 -7.90 6.92
CA LEU A 47 10.04 -9.30 7.18
C LEU A 47 11.08 -9.83 6.18
N GLY A 48 12.17 -10.39 6.69
CA GLY A 48 13.17 -11.08 5.89
C GLY A 48 12.63 -12.35 5.24
N LYS A 49 13.22 -12.76 4.11
CA LYS A 49 12.85 -14.02 3.42
C LYS A 49 13.53 -15.25 4.00
N THR A 50 14.54 -15.06 4.84
CA THR A 50 15.44 -16.10 5.37
C THR A 50 15.57 -15.97 6.87
N CYS A 51 15.65 -17.12 7.55
CA CYS A 51 15.94 -17.20 8.96
C CYS A 51 17.34 -16.68 9.28
N ALA A 52 17.46 -15.75 10.23
CA ALA A 52 18.72 -15.20 10.72
C ALA A 52 19.59 -16.25 11.43
N GLY A 53 18.98 -17.28 12.03
CA GLY A 53 19.70 -18.36 12.72
C GLY A 53 20.24 -19.44 11.78
N THR A 54 19.48 -19.81 10.74
CA THR A 54 19.83 -20.95 9.86
C THR A 54 20.21 -20.56 8.44
N GLY A 55 19.96 -19.31 8.02
CA GLY A 55 20.11 -18.85 6.64
C GLY A 55 19.10 -19.42 5.65
N LYS A 56 18.23 -20.36 6.07
CA LYS A 56 17.27 -21.02 5.19
C LYS A 56 16.08 -20.10 4.88
N PRO A 57 15.48 -20.19 3.68
CA PRO A 57 14.27 -19.44 3.35
C PRO A 57 13.10 -19.91 4.22
N PHE A 58 12.20 -18.99 4.57
CA PHE A 58 10.96 -19.35 5.25
C PHE A 58 9.99 -20.05 4.30
N THR A 59 9.25 -21.02 4.83
CA THR A 59 8.18 -21.70 4.10
C THR A 59 6.82 -21.06 4.43
N PRO A 60 5.86 -21.07 3.49
CA PRO A 60 4.48 -20.71 3.81
C PRO A 60 3.94 -21.54 4.97
N GLY A 61 3.16 -20.94 5.86
CA GLY A 61 2.64 -21.58 7.08
C GLY A 61 3.66 -21.71 8.22
N ALA A 62 4.95 -21.38 8.00
CA ALA A 62 5.96 -21.46 9.07
C ALA A 62 5.67 -20.46 10.19
N ARG A 63 5.81 -20.90 11.44
CA ARG A 63 5.85 -20.01 12.61
C ARG A 63 7.25 -19.41 12.71
N ILE A 64 7.31 -18.09 12.86
CA ILE A 64 8.55 -17.33 12.97
C ILE A 64 8.51 -16.41 14.19
N VAL A 65 9.69 -16.05 14.67
CA VAL A 65 9.89 -15.05 15.71
C VAL A 65 10.66 -13.88 15.12
N SER A 66 10.05 -12.70 15.14
CA SER A 66 10.70 -11.45 14.78
C SER A 66 11.20 -10.77 16.04
N VAL A 67 12.45 -10.34 16.02
CA VAL A 67 13.15 -9.76 17.18
C VAL A 67 13.70 -8.41 16.78
N LEU A 68 13.43 -7.38 17.59
CA LEU A 68 14.12 -6.10 17.51
C LEU A 68 15.29 -6.11 18.49
N VAL A 69 16.49 -5.86 17.97
CA VAL A 69 17.72 -5.71 18.75
C VAL A 69 18.27 -4.30 18.59
N GLU A 70 18.72 -3.70 19.67
CA GLU A 70 19.42 -2.41 19.65
C GLU A 70 20.93 -2.65 19.75
N GLN A 71 21.67 -2.19 18.74
CA GLN A 71 23.12 -2.30 18.68
C GLN A 71 23.69 -0.94 18.30
N ASN A 72 24.53 -0.38 19.18
CA ASN A 72 25.15 0.95 18.98
C ASN A 72 24.12 2.06 18.70
N GLY A 73 22.96 2.02 19.37
CA GLY A 73 21.87 2.98 19.16
C GLY A 73 21.07 2.79 17.88
N VAL A 74 21.26 1.66 17.18
CA VAL A 74 20.53 1.32 15.95
C VAL A 74 19.62 0.12 16.19
N LEU A 75 18.33 0.28 15.88
CA LEU A 75 17.35 -0.80 15.93
C LEU A 75 17.41 -1.66 14.67
N ASN A 76 17.64 -2.96 14.86
CA ASN A 76 17.67 -3.95 13.80
C ASN A 76 16.59 -5.01 14.04
N ARG A 77 15.83 -5.34 13.00
CA ARG A 77 14.95 -6.50 12.98
C ARG A 77 15.70 -7.74 12.50
N LEU A 78 15.61 -8.83 13.26
CA LEU A 78 16.05 -10.17 12.89
C LEU A 78 14.85 -11.12 12.94
N ASP A 79 14.73 -11.99 11.94
CA ASP A 79 13.63 -12.95 11.86
C ASP A 79 14.17 -14.38 11.95
N PHE A 80 13.62 -15.19 12.86
CA PHE A 80 14.03 -16.57 13.10
C PHE A 80 12.87 -17.51 12.82
N ALA A 81 13.19 -18.71 12.32
CA ALA A 81 12.23 -19.81 12.41
C ALA A 81 11.99 -20.13 13.89
N ALA A 82 10.77 -20.46 14.29
CA ALA A 82 10.44 -20.64 15.70
C ALA A 82 11.33 -21.70 16.38
N GLU A 83 11.68 -22.76 15.66
CA GLU A 83 12.58 -23.83 16.08
C GLU A 83 14.07 -23.43 16.13
N ALA A 84 14.44 -22.33 15.48
CA ALA A 84 15.82 -21.84 15.37
C ALA A 84 16.07 -20.56 16.18
N TRP A 85 15.09 -20.09 16.95
CA TRP A 85 15.23 -18.90 17.76
C TRP A 85 15.96 -19.22 19.08
N PRO A 86 17.13 -18.63 19.36
CA PRO A 86 17.88 -18.91 20.58
C PRO A 86 17.29 -18.28 21.85
N GLY A 87 16.20 -17.51 21.74
CA GLY A 87 15.64 -16.70 22.82
C GLY A 87 16.10 -15.23 22.77
N PRO A 88 15.60 -14.39 23.69
CA PRO A 88 16.00 -12.99 23.78
C PRO A 88 17.44 -12.87 24.31
N SER A 89 18.16 -11.85 23.81
CA SER A 89 19.49 -11.45 24.28
C SER A 89 19.39 -10.15 25.09
N ASP A 90 20.46 -9.73 25.76
CA ASP A 90 20.52 -8.43 26.47
C ASP A 90 20.27 -7.22 25.56
N GLN A 91 20.50 -7.39 24.26
CA GLN A 91 20.25 -6.36 23.24
C GLN A 91 18.83 -6.37 22.71
N THR A 92 17.99 -7.33 23.13
CA THR A 92 16.62 -7.47 22.65
C THR A 92 15.71 -6.42 23.28
N VAL A 93 15.16 -5.56 22.43
CA VAL A 93 14.17 -4.54 22.80
C VAL A 93 12.76 -5.15 22.84
N GLY A 94 12.48 -6.11 21.96
CA GLY A 94 11.19 -6.81 21.92
C GLY A 94 11.18 -7.94 20.90
N HIS A 95 10.24 -8.87 21.06
CA HIS A 95 10.01 -9.95 20.11
C HIS A 95 8.52 -10.26 19.97
N TRP A 96 8.12 -10.76 18.81
CA TRP A 96 6.76 -11.22 18.55
C TRP A 96 6.76 -12.44 17.64
N TYR A 97 5.71 -13.26 17.77
CA TYR A 97 5.46 -14.39 16.89
C TYR A 97 4.58 -13.96 15.73
N MET A 98 4.82 -14.53 14.56
CA MET A 98 3.91 -14.45 13.42
C MET A 98 3.99 -15.74 12.61
N THR A 99 3.01 -15.93 11.73
CA THR A 99 2.98 -17.04 10.78
C THR A 99 3.18 -16.48 9.38
N ILE A 100 4.06 -17.10 8.60
CA ILE A 100 4.20 -16.77 7.18
C ILE A 100 2.87 -17.10 6.51
N PRO A 101 2.22 -16.14 5.84
CA PRO A 101 1.00 -16.43 5.12
C PRO A 101 1.22 -17.61 4.17
N GLU A 102 0.34 -18.59 4.21
CA GLU A 102 0.16 -19.47 3.06
C GLU A 102 -0.13 -18.53 1.88
N GLY A 103 0.68 -18.60 0.83
CA GLY A 103 0.56 -17.68 -0.30
C GLY A 103 -0.90 -17.61 -0.77
N PRO A 104 -1.36 -16.48 -1.34
CA PRO A 104 -2.72 -16.42 -1.86
C PRO A 104 -2.98 -17.65 -2.72
N PRO A 105 -4.19 -18.25 -2.67
CA PRO A 105 -4.50 -19.44 -3.48
C PRO A 105 -3.99 -19.19 -4.90
N GLN A 106 -3.30 -20.17 -5.49
CA GLN A 106 -2.76 -20.06 -6.85
C GLN A 106 -3.92 -19.90 -7.84
N ARG A 107 -4.48 -18.70 -7.92
CA ARG A 107 -5.41 -18.29 -8.95
C ARG A 107 -4.56 -17.98 -10.16
N ARG A 108 -4.90 -18.56 -11.31
CA ARG A 108 -4.26 -18.16 -12.56
C ARG A 108 -4.37 -16.63 -12.69
N PRO A 109 -3.28 -15.94 -13.07
CA PRO A 109 -3.36 -14.52 -13.33
C PRO A 109 -4.33 -14.31 -14.49
N LEU A 110 -5.32 -13.43 -14.31
CA LEU A 110 -6.21 -12.99 -15.38
C LEU A 110 -5.37 -12.34 -16.49
N ASP A 111 -5.58 -12.78 -17.73
CA ASP A 111 -4.95 -12.21 -18.92
C ASP A 111 -5.51 -10.79 -19.19
N PRO A 112 -4.69 -9.73 -19.10
CA PRO A 112 -5.16 -8.36 -19.34
C PRO A 112 -5.77 -8.15 -20.72
N GLU A 113 -5.33 -8.89 -21.75
CA GLU A 113 -5.85 -8.72 -23.11
C GLU A 113 -7.24 -9.32 -23.27
N ALA A 114 -7.46 -10.53 -22.73
CA ALA A 114 -8.80 -11.10 -22.63
C ALA A 114 -9.75 -10.22 -21.82
N MET A 115 -9.29 -9.65 -20.69
CA MET A 115 -10.11 -8.75 -19.88
C MET A 115 -10.45 -7.46 -20.62
N PHE A 116 -9.52 -6.95 -21.44
CA PHE A 116 -9.77 -5.77 -22.25
C PHE A 116 -10.84 -6.02 -23.31
N ARG A 117 -10.76 -7.14 -24.04
CA ARG A 117 -11.81 -7.54 -25.01
C ARG A 117 -13.19 -7.67 -24.34
N TYR A 118 -13.24 -8.25 -23.15
CA TYR A 118 -14.50 -8.36 -22.41
C TYR A 118 -15.02 -6.99 -21.96
N PHE A 119 -14.14 -6.09 -21.53
CA PHE A 119 -14.50 -4.71 -21.22
C PHE A 119 -15.07 -3.96 -22.43
N GLU A 120 -14.49 -4.15 -23.62
CA GLU A 120 -15.01 -3.56 -24.87
C GLU A 120 -16.42 -4.08 -25.17
N GLN A 121 -16.62 -5.40 -25.10
CA GLN A 121 -17.94 -6.01 -25.30
C GLN A 121 -18.99 -5.42 -24.33
N LEU A 122 -18.66 -5.32 -23.04
CA LEU A 122 -19.57 -4.72 -22.05
C LEU A 122 -19.87 -3.24 -22.32
N THR A 123 -18.93 -2.53 -22.93
CA THR A 123 -19.11 -1.12 -23.31
C THR A 123 -20.01 -0.99 -24.53
N GLU A 124 -19.86 -1.86 -25.52
CA GLU A 124 -20.70 -1.93 -26.72
C GLU A 124 -22.15 -2.33 -26.39
N ASP A 125 -22.33 -3.33 -25.51
CA ASP A 125 -23.65 -3.80 -25.09
C ASP A 125 -24.46 -2.72 -24.36
N ALA A 126 -23.78 -1.73 -23.75
CA ALA A 126 -24.36 -0.59 -23.03
C ALA A 126 -25.45 -0.96 -22.00
N ASN A 127 -25.42 -2.19 -21.46
CA ASN A 127 -26.42 -2.68 -20.52
C ASN A 127 -26.17 -2.08 -19.12
N PRO A 128 -27.13 -1.33 -18.53
CA PRO A 128 -26.97 -0.72 -17.21
C PRO A 128 -26.67 -1.72 -16.09
N GLY A 129 -27.10 -2.99 -16.23
CA GLY A 129 -26.84 -4.05 -15.27
C GLY A 129 -25.35 -4.39 -15.09
N PHE A 130 -24.50 -4.01 -16.06
CA PHE A 130 -23.07 -4.28 -16.02
C PHE A 130 -22.21 -3.06 -15.67
N GLU A 131 -22.79 -1.91 -15.31
CA GLU A 131 -22.01 -0.70 -14.99
C GLU A 131 -20.96 -0.92 -13.89
N LYS A 132 -21.34 -1.63 -12.81
CA LYS A 132 -20.41 -1.96 -11.72
C LYS A 132 -19.30 -2.90 -12.17
N LEU A 133 -19.62 -3.88 -13.00
CA LEU A 133 -18.63 -4.82 -13.54
C LEU A 133 -17.65 -4.10 -14.47
N ARG A 134 -18.16 -3.23 -15.34
CA ARG A 134 -17.35 -2.38 -16.23
C ARG A 134 -16.40 -1.48 -15.44
N TYR A 135 -16.86 -0.89 -14.35
CA TYR A 135 -16.01 -0.10 -13.44
C TYR A 135 -14.89 -0.95 -12.81
N VAL A 136 -15.22 -2.13 -12.27
CA VAL A 136 -14.20 -3.01 -11.67
C VAL A 136 -13.18 -3.51 -12.70
N LEU A 137 -13.61 -3.85 -13.92
CA LEU A 137 -12.73 -4.22 -15.02
C LEU A 137 -11.81 -3.06 -15.42
N ALA A 138 -12.34 -1.85 -15.52
CA ALA A 138 -11.53 -0.65 -15.77
C ALA A 138 -10.44 -0.45 -14.70
N LEU A 139 -10.78 -0.57 -13.41
CA LEU A 139 -9.81 -0.47 -12.33
C LEU A 139 -8.75 -1.57 -12.39
N PHE A 140 -9.15 -2.80 -12.72
CA PHE A 140 -8.22 -3.92 -12.93
C PHE A 140 -7.25 -3.62 -14.10
N LEU A 141 -7.77 -3.15 -15.23
CA LEU A 141 -6.98 -2.85 -16.43
C LEU A 141 -6.01 -1.68 -16.20
N LEU A 142 -6.38 -0.69 -15.38
CA LEU A 142 -5.48 0.36 -14.89
C LEU A 142 -4.35 -0.22 -14.03
N GLN A 143 -4.68 -1.10 -13.07
CA GLN A 143 -3.67 -1.73 -12.21
C GLN A 143 -2.69 -2.60 -13.01
N LYS A 144 -3.17 -3.29 -14.04
CA LYS A 144 -2.36 -4.07 -14.99
C LYS A 144 -1.67 -3.22 -16.04
N ARG A 145 -1.92 -1.90 -16.05
CA ARG A 145 -1.39 -0.95 -17.04
C ARG A 145 -1.74 -1.33 -18.47
N ARG A 146 -2.87 -1.99 -18.73
CA ARG A 146 -3.41 -2.21 -20.09
C ARG A 146 -4.17 -0.98 -20.60
N MET A 147 -4.70 -0.19 -19.66
CA MET A 147 -5.27 1.13 -19.87
C MET A 147 -4.53 2.18 -19.05
N LYS A 148 -4.74 3.44 -19.38
CA LYS A 148 -4.28 4.62 -18.64
C LYS A 148 -5.45 5.55 -18.35
N LEU A 149 -5.36 6.25 -17.23
CA LEU A 149 -6.26 7.34 -16.90
C LEU A 149 -5.82 8.58 -17.68
N ASP A 150 -6.64 9.03 -18.61
CA ASP A 150 -6.41 10.23 -19.41
C ASP A 150 -7.01 11.47 -18.73
N GLY A 151 -8.02 11.28 -17.89
CA GLY A 151 -8.59 12.34 -17.07
C GLY A 151 -9.77 11.85 -16.23
N ALA A 152 -10.42 12.82 -15.58
CA ALA A 152 -11.70 12.61 -14.94
C ALA A 152 -12.62 13.77 -15.32
N ARG A 153 -13.91 13.50 -15.45
CA ARG A 153 -14.92 14.53 -15.68
C ARG A 153 -16.13 14.31 -14.77
N THR A 154 -16.84 15.39 -14.51
CA THR A 154 -18.10 15.35 -13.75
C THR A 154 -19.19 15.93 -14.65
N GLU A 155 -20.28 15.19 -14.79
CA GLU A 155 -21.45 15.57 -15.59
C GLU A 155 -22.69 15.31 -14.74
N ASP A 156 -23.54 16.32 -14.55
CA ASP A 156 -24.74 16.25 -13.70
C ASP A 156 -24.51 15.69 -12.27
N GLY A 157 -23.34 15.99 -11.70
CA GLY A 157 -22.95 15.49 -10.37
C GLY A 157 -22.53 14.02 -10.35
N VAL A 158 -22.35 13.40 -11.52
CA VAL A 158 -21.84 12.05 -11.68
C VAL A 158 -20.39 12.13 -12.16
N ASP A 159 -19.49 11.45 -11.45
CA ASP A 159 -18.08 11.38 -11.80
C ASP A 159 -17.82 10.26 -12.80
N TYR A 160 -16.92 10.53 -13.75
CA TYR A 160 -16.46 9.61 -14.78
C TYR A 160 -14.94 9.60 -14.84
N LEU A 161 -14.38 8.41 -14.98
CA LEU A 161 -12.99 8.18 -15.35
C LEU A 161 -12.92 8.14 -16.88
N VAL A 162 -12.02 8.96 -17.46
CA VAL A 162 -11.73 8.95 -18.89
C VAL A 162 -10.50 8.09 -19.11
N LEU A 163 -10.68 6.97 -19.79
CA LEU A 163 -9.65 5.94 -19.93
C LEU A 163 -9.27 5.74 -21.38
N VAL A 164 -7.99 5.52 -21.64
CA VAL A 164 -7.46 5.17 -22.95
C VAL A 164 -6.71 3.84 -22.89
N GLY A 165 -6.88 3.02 -23.90
CA GLY A 165 -6.12 1.80 -24.10
C GLY A 165 -4.69 2.12 -24.53
N ASN A 166 -3.74 1.26 -24.14
CA ASN A 166 -2.34 1.48 -24.46
C ASN A 166 -2.00 1.40 -25.95
N HIS A 167 -2.85 0.78 -26.77
CA HIS A 167 -2.65 0.69 -28.21
C HIS A 167 -3.47 1.75 -28.97
N GLY A 168 -3.99 2.75 -28.26
CA GLY A 168 -4.77 3.86 -28.85
C GLY A 168 -6.27 3.62 -28.86
N GLU A 169 -6.76 2.63 -28.12
CA GLU A 169 -8.20 2.37 -28.00
C GLU A 169 -8.89 3.39 -27.07
N GLY A 170 -10.19 3.63 -27.27
CA GLY A 170 -10.97 4.63 -26.53
C GLY A 170 -11.01 6.01 -27.21
N PRO A 171 -11.27 7.10 -26.47
CA PRO A 171 -11.46 7.16 -25.01
C PRO A 171 -12.74 6.45 -24.55
N TYR A 172 -12.72 5.93 -23.32
CA TYR A 172 -13.87 5.31 -22.66
C TYR A 172 -14.25 6.11 -21.41
N ASP A 173 -15.52 6.51 -21.34
CA ASP A 173 -16.09 7.13 -20.15
C ASP A 173 -16.68 6.06 -19.22
N VAL A 174 -16.02 5.85 -18.08
CA VAL A 174 -16.44 4.87 -17.08
C VAL A 174 -16.92 5.60 -15.84
N ARG A 175 -18.23 5.54 -15.59
CA ARG A 175 -18.85 6.12 -14.39
C ARG A 175 -18.21 5.57 -13.12
N ASP A 176 -17.83 6.45 -12.20
CA ASP A 176 -17.41 6.06 -10.86
C ASP A 176 -18.62 5.55 -10.06
N GLN A 177 -18.51 4.31 -9.59
CA GLN A 177 -19.58 3.63 -8.86
C GLN A 177 -19.50 3.84 -7.35
N GLN A 178 -18.52 4.61 -6.85
CA GLN A 178 -18.30 4.92 -5.43
C GLN A 178 -18.44 3.68 -4.52
N MET A 179 -17.78 2.60 -4.93
CA MET A 179 -17.92 1.30 -4.29
C MET A 179 -17.08 1.20 -3.02
N SER A 180 -17.60 0.50 -2.01
CA SER A 180 -16.80 0.14 -0.85
C SER A 180 -15.70 -0.88 -1.21
N GLN A 181 -14.62 -0.93 -0.43
CA GLN A 181 -13.53 -1.89 -0.64
C GLN A 181 -14.02 -3.35 -0.60
N GLU A 182 -15.04 -3.64 0.21
CA GLU A 182 -15.66 -4.96 0.32
C GLU A 182 -16.38 -5.35 -0.96
N GLU A 183 -17.19 -4.44 -1.53
CA GLU A 183 -17.90 -4.68 -2.79
C GLU A 183 -16.93 -4.86 -3.97
N VAL A 184 -15.86 -4.06 -4.03
CA VAL A 184 -14.80 -4.23 -5.04
C VAL A 184 -14.18 -5.62 -4.94
N THR A 185 -13.87 -6.07 -3.71
CA THR A 185 -13.28 -7.39 -3.47
C THR A 185 -14.21 -8.52 -3.88
N GLN A 186 -15.52 -8.40 -3.59
CA GLN A 186 -16.53 -9.39 -3.98
C GLN A 186 -16.68 -9.48 -5.49
N LEU A 187 -16.75 -8.35 -6.20
CA LEU A 187 -16.83 -8.33 -7.67
C LEU A 187 -15.56 -8.86 -8.33
N GLN A 188 -14.38 -8.55 -7.78
CA GLN A 188 -13.13 -9.16 -8.25
C GLN A 188 -13.15 -10.68 -8.08
N ALA A 189 -13.68 -11.19 -6.97
CA ALA A 189 -13.82 -12.63 -6.76
C ALA A 189 -14.82 -13.27 -7.75
N ALA A 190 -15.96 -12.62 -8.01
CA ALA A 190 -16.95 -13.07 -8.98
C ALA A 190 -16.37 -13.09 -10.42
N LEU A 191 -15.62 -12.04 -10.81
CA LEU A 191 -14.93 -11.98 -12.10
C LEU A 191 -13.93 -13.13 -12.24
N HIS A 192 -13.12 -13.39 -11.21
CA HIS A 192 -12.19 -14.52 -11.20
C HIS A 192 -12.92 -15.87 -11.37
N GLN A 193 -14.08 -16.03 -10.73
CA GLN A 193 -14.87 -17.27 -10.83
C GLN A 193 -15.49 -17.44 -12.23
N GLN A 194 -16.04 -16.39 -12.82
CA GLN A 194 -16.63 -16.44 -14.16
C GLN A 194 -15.56 -16.75 -15.22
N MET A 195 -14.40 -16.09 -15.14
CA MET A 195 -13.30 -16.34 -16.07
C MET A 195 -12.72 -17.75 -15.94
N GLU A 196 -12.65 -18.30 -14.72
CA GLU A 196 -12.25 -19.69 -14.54
C GLU A 196 -13.29 -20.65 -15.17
N ALA A 197 -14.58 -20.37 -15.03
CA ALA A 197 -15.64 -21.19 -15.62
C ALA A 197 -15.64 -21.16 -17.17
N GLU A 198 -15.45 -19.99 -17.77
CA GLU A 198 -15.36 -19.84 -19.23
C GLU A 198 -14.09 -20.49 -19.81
N TRP A 199 -12.97 -20.47 -19.07
CA TRP A 199 -11.72 -21.11 -19.49
C TRP A 199 -11.75 -22.64 -19.35
N GLN A 200 -12.43 -23.21 -18.36
CA GLN A 200 -12.55 -24.67 -18.21
C GLN A 200 -13.49 -25.29 -19.26
N ALA A 201 -14.30 -24.49 -19.94
CA ALA A 201 -15.23 -24.93 -20.97
C ALA A 201 -14.67 -24.83 -22.41
N ALA A 202 -13.44 -24.34 -22.59
CA ALA A 202 -12.74 -24.16 -23.87
C ALA A 202 -11.54 -25.11 -23.99
#